data_AF-A0A518CIX3-F1
#
_entry.id   AF-A0A518CIX3-F1
#
_cell.length_a   1.000
_cell.length_b   1.000
_cell.length_c   1.000
_cell.angle_alpha   90.00
_cell.angle_beta   90.00
_cell.angle_gamma   90.00
#
_symmetry.space_group_name_H-M   'P 1'
#
loop_
_entity.id
_entity.type
_entity.pdbx_description
1 polymer ?
#
loop_
_entity_poly.entity_id
_entity_poly.type
_entity_poly.pdbx_seq_one_letter_code
_entity_poly.pdbx_strand_id
1 'polypeptide(L)'
;MTILKHDELGFEANYAVRESSAQQSAIFQRYIFDRQRSEAKPDELQYETWSGGSLVLEVYPPAGDPWIGHFRSGRNGINGVFGTPSPDVVCVVAEGQGYLIPVSQPDQFIEIQSSPMLHIFSIPSCQLICFGDFTVIEAYGPKGRVWMTEQLSWDGLEIIEATEIGIRGNAWDAPANKYVKFIVDPSDGTHVGGARPDRY
;
A
#
# COMPACT_ATOMS: atom_id res chain seq x y z
N MET A 1 24.39 -3.56 10.57
CA MET A 1 24.30 -3.53 9.09
C MET A 1 22.94 -4.08 8.75
N THR A 2 21.96 -3.20 8.53
CA THR A 2 20.56 -3.61 8.46
C THR A 2 20.10 -3.44 7.03
N ILE A 3 20.23 -4.51 6.25
CA ILE A 3 19.40 -4.71 5.07
C ILE A 3 17.99 -4.78 5.64
N LEU A 4 17.11 -3.83 5.29
CA LEU A 4 15.70 -3.97 5.66
C LEU A 4 15.25 -5.30 5.08
N LYS A 5 14.85 -6.21 5.97
CA LYS A 5 14.35 -7.54 5.65
C LYS A 5 13.30 -7.33 4.55
N HIS A 6 13.59 -7.82 3.34
CA HIS A 6 12.55 -8.15 2.37
C HIS A 6 11.48 -8.93 3.14
N ASP A 7 10.26 -8.37 3.20
CA ASP A 7 9.21 -8.92 4.03
C ASP A 7 8.76 -10.31 3.55
N GLU A 8 8.25 -11.11 4.47
CA GLU A 8 7.87 -12.52 4.35
C GLU A 8 6.55 -12.70 3.55
N LEU A 9 6.24 -11.77 2.62
CA LEU A 9 5.09 -11.84 1.72
C LEU A 9 5.25 -12.90 0.62
N GLY A 10 6.40 -13.57 0.56
CA GLY A 10 6.63 -14.69 -0.36
C GLY A 10 6.83 -14.28 -1.83
N PHE A 11 7.13 -13.00 -2.09
CA PHE A 11 7.47 -12.51 -3.42
C PHE A 11 8.98 -12.33 -3.57
N GLU A 12 9.51 -12.76 -4.70
CA GLU A 12 10.90 -12.50 -5.07
C GLU A 12 11.07 -11.05 -5.50
N ALA A 13 12.29 -10.54 -5.34
CA ALA A 13 12.65 -9.19 -5.76
C ALA A 13 14.02 -9.19 -6.43
N ASN A 14 14.11 -8.50 -7.57
CA ASN A 14 15.34 -8.37 -8.35
C ASN A 14 16.15 -7.12 -7.96
N TYR A 15 15.76 -6.43 -6.90
CA TYR A 15 16.36 -5.18 -6.44
C TYR A 15 16.74 -5.26 -4.97
N ALA A 16 17.66 -4.38 -4.56
CA ALA A 16 17.97 -4.15 -3.15
C ALA A 16 17.47 -2.77 -2.71
N VAL A 17 17.02 -2.67 -1.47
CA VAL A 17 16.58 -1.42 -0.85
C VAL A 17 17.31 -1.21 0.46
N ARG A 18 17.68 0.03 0.73
CA ARG A 18 18.30 0.44 1.99
C ARG A 18 17.65 1.73 2.47
N GLU A 19 17.26 1.78 3.75
CA GLU A 19 16.89 3.05 4.36
C GLU A 19 18.11 3.97 4.43
N SER A 20 17.92 5.23 4.05
CA SER A 20 18.97 6.22 3.99
C SER A 20 18.61 7.40 4.89
N SER A 21 19.62 7.98 5.51
CA SER A 21 19.45 9.30 6.11
C SER A 21 19.59 10.35 4.99
N ALA A 22 18.75 11.38 5.00
CA ALA A 22 18.66 12.40 3.93
C ALA A 22 19.99 13.08 3.56
N GLN A 23 21.06 12.91 4.35
CA GLN A 23 22.38 13.49 4.15
C GLN A 23 23.34 12.61 3.33
N GLN A 24 23.02 11.35 3.02
CA GLN A 24 24.07 10.36 2.76
C GLN A 24 24.52 10.17 1.31
N SER A 25 23.85 10.73 0.29
CA SER A 25 24.33 10.61 -1.10
C SER A 25 23.94 11.80 -1.97
N ALA A 26 24.92 12.64 -2.30
CA ALA A 26 24.80 13.72 -3.29
C ALA A 26 24.94 13.22 -4.75
N ILE A 27 25.17 11.91 -4.92
CA ILE A 27 25.58 11.31 -6.21
C ILE A 27 24.41 10.64 -6.93
N PHE A 28 23.38 10.21 -6.22
CA PHE A 28 22.25 9.48 -6.80
C PHE A 28 21.15 10.42 -7.28
N GLN A 29 20.50 10.03 -8.38
CA GLN A 29 19.28 10.68 -8.84
C GLN A 29 18.22 10.61 -7.73
N ARG A 30 17.50 11.72 -7.53
CA ARG A 30 16.46 11.83 -6.49
C ARG A 30 15.09 11.88 -7.11
N TYR A 31 14.18 11.09 -6.55
CA TYR A 31 12.76 11.08 -6.89
C TYR A 31 11.97 11.48 -5.65
N ILE A 32 10.98 12.35 -5.84
CA ILE A 32 10.05 12.76 -4.79
C ILE A 32 8.72 12.10 -5.12
N PHE A 33 8.29 11.21 -4.24
CA PHE A 33 7.01 10.54 -4.31
C PHE A 33 6.05 11.28 -3.39
N ASP A 34 5.22 12.10 -4.02
CA ASP A 34 4.13 12.82 -3.38
C ASP A 34 2.80 12.30 -3.92
N ARG A 35 1.74 12.52 -3.15
CA ARG A 35 0.36 12.26 -3.53
C ARG A 35 0.08 12.96 -4.86
N GLN A 36 -0.35 12.20 -5.88
CA GLN A 36 -0.76 12.81 -7.14
C GLN A 36 -1.99 13.65 -6.87
N ARG A 37 -1.81 14.97 -6.79
CA ARG A 37 -2.86 15.95 -6.50
C ARG A 37 -4.00 15.74 -7.50
N SER A 38 -5.19 15.39 -7.00
CA SER A 38 -6.43 15.81 -7.67
C SER A 38 -6.33 17.33 -7.79
N GLU A 39 -6.47 17.88 -9.00
CA GLU A 39 -6.44 19.33 -9.22
C GLU A 39 -7.35 20.03 -8.20
N ALA A 40 -6.75 20.86 -7.35
CA ALA A 40 -7.48 21.60 -6.34
C ALA A 40 -8.32 22.69 -7.03
N LYS A 41 -9.55 22.89 -6.58
CA LYS A 41 -10.35 24.04 -7.02
C LYS A 41 -9.70 25.34 -6.50
N PRO A 42 -9.70 26.43 -7.28
CA PRO A 42 -8.93 27.65 -6.97
C PRO A 42 -9.21 28.34 -5.63
N ASP A 43 -10.37 28.09 -5.01
CA ASP A 43 -10.89 28.89 -3.89
C ASP A 43 -10.99 28.13 -2.55
N GLU A 44 -10.34 26.98 -2.42
CA GLU A 44 -10.34 26.22 -1.16
C GLU A 44 -9.14 26.61 -0.29
N LEU A 45 -9.40 27.15 0.92
CA LEU A 45 -8.37 27.47 1.91
C LEU A 45 -7.59 26.21 2.30
N GLN A 46 -6.33 26.12 1.86
CA GLN A 46 -5.44 25.01 2.17
C GLN A 46 -4.63 25.32 3.43
N TYR A 47 -4.94 24.62 4.53
CA TYR A 47 -4.04 24.52 5.66
C TYR A 47 -3.03 23.39 5.40
N GLU A 48 -1.86 23.71 4.85
CA GLU A 48 -0.74 22.77 4.82
C GLU A 48 0.15 23.01 6.04
N THR A 49 -0.19 22.38 7.16
CA THR A 49 0.77 22.20 8.26
C THR A 49 1.01 20.72 8.43
N TRP A 50 1.84 20.15 7.56
CA TRP A 50 2.31 18.79 7.77
C TRP A 50 3.79 18.80 8.14
N SER A 51 4.06 18.42 9.38
CA SER A 51 5.36 18.23 10.02
C SER A 51 5.78 16.75 10.15
N GLY A 52 5.26 15.86 9.30
CA GLY A 52 5.54 14.42 9.38
C GLY A 52 6.89 14.09 8.76
N GLY A 53 7.43 12.93 9.13
CA GLY A 53 8.69 12.46 8.56
C GLY A 53 8.58 12.25 7.04
N SER A 54 9.73 12.12 6.38
CA SER A 54 9.82 11.54 5.04
C SER A 54 10.59 10.24 5.15
N LEU A 55 10.04 9.13 4.66
CA LEU A 55 10.82 7.92 4.50
C LEU A 55 11.76 8.11 3.31
N VAL A 56 13.05 7.85 3.50
CA VAL A 56 14.06 8.00 2.45
C VAL A 56 14.72 6.65 2.21
N LEU A 57 14.63 6.18 0.97
CA LEU A 57 15.17 4.87 0.57
C LEU A 57 16.15 5.04 -0.58
N GLU A 58 17.28 4.34 -0.49
CA GLU A 58 18.13 4.04 -1.62
C GLU A 58 17.68 2.73 -2.26
N VAL A 59 17.44 2.76 -3.56
CA VAL A 59 17.03 1.61 -4.35
C VAL A 59 18.13 1.30 -5.36
N TYR A 60 18.47 0.02 -5.44
CA TYR A 60 19.48 -0.54 -6.32
C TYR A 60 18.79 -1.48 -7.33
N PRO A 61 18.44 -0.97 -8.53
CA PRO A 61 17.86 -1.79 -9.58
C PRO A 61 18.85 -2.88 -10.06
N PRO A 62 18.37 -3.98 -10.68
CA PRO A 62 19.24 -4.98 -11.29
C PRO A 62 20.02 -4.43 -12.50
N ALA A 63 19.49 -3.39 -13.16
CA ALA A 63 20.13 -2.69 -14.25
C ALA A 63 19.81 -1.18 -14.18
N GLY A 64 20.81 -0.35 -14.47
CA GLY A 64 20.73 1.11 -14.34
C GLY A 64 21.40 1.65 -13.09
N ASP A 65 21.32 2.96 -12.89
CA ASP A 65 21.94 3.63 -11.75
C ASP A 65 21.05 3.55 -10.49
N PRO A 66 21.65 3.37 -9.30
CA PRO A 66 20.93 3.50 -8.04
C PRO A 66 20.31 4.90 -7.87
N TRP A 67 19.19 4.95 -7.16
CA TRP A 67 18.45 6.19 -6.94
C TRP A 67 17.94 6.31 -5.51
N ILE A 68 17.59 7.53 -5.12
CA ILE A 68 17.01 7.85 -3.81
C ILE A 68 15.55 8.25 -4.00
N GLY A 69 14.65 7.56 -3.31
CA GLY A 69 13.25 7.94 -3.19
C GLY A 69 12.99 8.66 -1.88
N HIS A 70 12.39 9.84 -1.96
CA HIS A 70 11.78 10.54 -0.83
C HIS A 70 10.28 10.31 -0.87
N PHE A 71 9.76 9.59 0.11
CA PHE A 71 8.35 9.21 0.17
C PHE A 71 7.63 10.09 1.18
N ARG A 72 6.58 10.78 0.72
CA ARG A 72 5.69 11.48 1.61
C ARG A 72 4.95 10.46 2.48
N SER A 73 5.12 10.60 3.80
CA SER A 73 4.38 9.83 4.79
C SER A 73 2.88 10.07 4.66
N GLY A 74 2.07 9.11 5.09
CA GLY A 74 0.64 9.22 5.35
C GLY A 74 0.37 9.74 6.76
N ARG A 75 -0.90 9.89 7.16
CA ARG A 75 -1.23 10.44 8.50
C ARG A 75 -0.99 9.47 9.65
N ASN A 76 -1.08 8.18 9.38
CA ASN A 76 -0.99 7.08 10.35
C ASN A 76 -1.00 5.74 9.58
N GLY A 77 -0.52 4.66 10.18
CA GLY A 77 -0.62 3.31 9.61
C GLY A 77 0.72 2.59 9.58
N ILE A 78 0.82 1.61 8.68
CA ILE A 78 2.02 0.77 8.56
C ILE A 78 3.18 1.56 7.92
N ASN A 79 4.40 1.18 8.29
CA ASN A 79 5.63 1.58 7.61
C ASN A 79 6.37 0.33 7.13
N GLY A 80 6.88 0.34 5.90
CA GLY A 80 7.69 -0.77 5.42
C GLY A 80 7.99 -0.74 3.92
N VAL A 81 8.84 -1.69 3.52
CA VAL A 81 9.17 -1.96 2.13
C VAL A 81 8.84 -3.42 1.88
N PHE A 82 8.06 -3.69 0.84
CA PHE A 82 7.45 -4.98 0.58
C PHE A 82 7.74 -5.43 -0.85
N GLY A 83 7.94 -6.74 -1.03
CA GLY A 83 7.97 -7.36 -2.36
C GLY A 83 6.58 -7.37 -2.98
N THR A 84 6.50 -7.48 -4.30
CA THR A 84 5.23 -7.49 -5.04
C THR A 84 5.19 -8.67 -6.02
N PRO A 85 4.02 -9.01 -6.57
CA PRO A 85 3.94 -10.00 -7.65
C PRO A 85 4.80 -9.68 -8.89
N SER A 86 5.28 -8.44 -9.01
CA SER A 86 6.29 -8.05 -10.00
C SER A 86 7.65 -7.86 -9.33
N PRO A 87 8.66 -8.71 -9.63
CA PRO A 87 9.95 -8.67 -8.93
C PRO A 87 10.78 -7.40 -9.22
N ASP A 88 10.38 -6.62 -10.23
CA ASP A 88 10.98 -5.33 -10.59
C ASP A 88 10.17 -4.12 -10.10
N VAL A 89 9.17 -4.35 -9.24
CA VAL A 89 8.35 -3.31 -8.62
C VAL A 89 8.51 -3.37 -7.12
N VAL A 90 8.92 -2.26 -6.51
CA VAL A 90 9.00 -2.11 -5.07
C VAL A 90 7.72 -1.50 -4.52
N CYS A 91 7.17 -2.10 -3.46
CA CYS A 91 6.10 -1.50 -2.68
C CYS A 91 6.69 -0.79 -1.46
N VAL A 92 6.42 0.51 -1.33
CA VAL A 92 6.86 1.33 -0.20
C VAL A 92 5.63 1.88 0.51
N VAL A 93 5.56 1.69 1.82
CA VAL A 93 4.52 2.26 2.67
C VAL A 93 5.18 3.16 3.70
N ALA A 94 4.83 4.45 3.69
CA ALA A 94 5.31 5.44 4.64
C ALA A 94 4.10 5.98 5.43
N GLU A 95 4.03 5.68 6.72
CA GLU A 95 2.93 6.03 7.66
C GLU A 95 1.53 5.84 7.05
N GLY A 96 1.31 4.67 6.44
CA GLY A 96 0.04 4.29 5.81
C GLY A 96 -0.21 4.88 4.42
N GLN A 97 0.72 5.65 3.84
CA GLN A 97 0.67 6.02 2.42
C GLN A 97 1.48 5.03 1.60
N GLY A 98 0.83 4.37 0.63
CA GLY A 98 1.45 3.33 -0.20
C GLY A 98 1.82 3.80 -1.61
N TYR A 99 2.93 3.26 -2.11
CA TYR A 99 3.46 3.52 -3.44
C TYR A 99 3.97 2.20 -4.06
N LEU A 100 3.65 1.97 -5.33
CA LEU A 100 4.23 0.91 -6.16
C LEU A 100 5.14 1.55 -7.21
N ILE A 101 6.42 1.22 -7.19
CA ILE A 101 7.44 1.88 -8.02
C ILE A 101 8.16 0.86 -8.89
N PRO A 102 8.03 0.92 -10.23
CA PRO A 102 8.91 0.19 -11.13
C PRO A 102 10.36 0.66 -10.93
N VAL A 103 11.26 -0.23 -10.50
CA VAL A 103 12.61 0.18 -10.08
C VAL A 103 13.46 0.75 -11.21
N SER A 104 13.17 0.37 -12.45
CA SER A 104 13.82 0.90 -13.65
C SER A 104 13.24 2.23 -14.15
N GLN A 105 12.00 2.55 -13.76
CA GLN A 105 11.24 3.72 -14.24
C GLN A 105 10.49 4.38 -13.08
N PRO A 106 11.20 5.01 -12.13
CA PRO A 106 10.58 5.47 -10.88
C PRO A 106 9.49 6.52 -11.08
N ASP A 107 9.54 7.31 -12.16
CA ASP A 107 8.52 8.31 -12.51
C ASP A 107 7.15 7.71 -12.87
N GLN A 108 7.07 6.40 -13.15
CA GLN A 108 5.83 5.69 -13.48
C GLN A 108 5.19 5.00 -12.27
N PHE A 109 5.43 5.53 -11.07
CA PHE A 109 4.86 4.97 -9.85
C PHE A 109 3.33 5.05 -9.82
N ILE A 110 2.74 4.14 -9.06
CA ILE A 110 1.30 4.13 -8.75
C ILE A 110 1.14 4.44 -7.27
N GLU A 111 0.27 5.40 -6.96
CA GLU A 111 -0.18 5.64 -5.60
C GLU A 111 -1.30 4.66 -5.25
N ILE A 112 -1.16 3.97 -4.11
CA ILE A 112 -2.16 3.04 -3.57
C ILE A 112 -3.29 3.88 -2.94
N GLN A 113 -4.55 3.54 -3.23
CA GLN A 113 -5.69 4.42 -2.88
C GLN A 113 -6.10 4.32 -1.41
N SER A 114 -5.97 3.15 -0.80
CA SER A 114 -6.26 2.91 0.61
C SER A 114 -5.26 3.67 1.48
N SER A 115 -5.78 4.69 2.17
CA SER A 115 -5.01 5.57 3.05
C SER A 115 -5.93 6.07 4.19
N PRO A 116 -5.57 5.84 5.46
CA PRO A 116 -4.35 5.18 5.93
C PRO A 116 -4.38 3.66 5.69
N MET A 117 -3.26 3.12 5.22
CA MET A 117 -3.05 1.69 5.06
C MET A 117 -2.76 1.04 6.41
N LEU A 118 -3.66 0.15 6.82
CA LEU A 118 -3.64 -0.53 8.12
C LEU A 118 -3.32 -2.02 7.99
N HIS A 119 -3.57 -2.60 6.82
CA HIS A 119 -3.32 -4.00 6.54
C HIS A 119 -2.55 -4.15 5.24
N ILE A 120 -1.59 -5.07 5.25
CA ILE A 120 -0.87 -5.55 4.08
C ILE A 120 -0.70 -7.06 4.21
N PHE A 121 -1.03 -7.79 3.14
CA PHE A 121 -0.89 -9.24 3.08
C PHE A 121 -0.80 -9.70 1.62
N SER A 122 -0.30 -10.90 1.39
CA SER A 122 -0.16 -11.47 0.05
C SER A 122 -0.92 -12.77 -0.09
N ILE A 123 -1.25 -13.09 -1.34
CA ILE A 123 -1.74 -14.41 -1.76
C ILE A 123 -0.85 -14.82 -2.94
N PRO A 124 0.34 -15.39 -2.69
CA PRO A 124 1.31 -15.69 -3.75
C PRO A 124 0.78 -16.66 -4.81
N SER A 125 -0.07 -17.62 -4.40
CA SER A 125 -0.77 -18.56 -5.30
C SER A 125 -1.66 -17.85 -6.33
N CYS A 126 -2.18 -16.66 -6.00
CA CYS A 126 -2.97 -15.82 -6.89
C CYS A 126 -2.16 -14.68 -7.54
N GLN A 127 -0.87 -14.55 -7.24
CA GLN A 127 -0.05 -13.40 -7.66
C GLN A 127 -0.65 -12.07 -7.21
N LEU A 128 -1.14 -11.99 -5.96
CA LEU A 128 -1.76 -10.79 -5.41
C LEU A 128 -1.03 -10.28 -4.17
N ILE A 129 -0.86 -8.96 -4.11
CA ILE A 129 -0.63 -8.21 -2.87
C ILE A 129 -1.89 -7.39 -2.58
N CYS A 130 -2.34 -7.42 -1.33
CA CYS A 130 -3.57 -6.78 -0.89
C CYS A 130 -3.27 -5.74 0.18
N PHE A 131 -4.02 -4.64 0.13
CA PHE A 131 -3.94 -3.52 1.06
C PHE A 131 -5.32 -3.24 1.63
N GLY A 132 -5.39 -2.97 2.93
CA GLY A 132 -6.65 -2.66 3.59
C GLY A 132 -6.55 -1.36 4.39
N ASP A 133 -7.57 -0.52 4.28
CA ASP A 133 -7.81 0.58 5.21
C ASP A 133 -8.88 0.18 6.24
N PHE A 134 -9.56 1.17 6.84
CA PHE A 134 -10.62 0.92 7.81
C PHE A 134 -11.87 0.23 7.22
N THR A 135 -12.07 0.30 5.91
CA THR A 135 -13.38 0.08 5.29
C THR A 135 -13.36 -0.80 4.06
N VAL A 136 -12.25 -0.85 3.32
CA VAL A 136 -12.13 -1.60 2.06
C VAL A 136 -10.82 -2.36 1.98
N ILE A 137 -10.77 -3.33 1.06
CA ILE A 137 -9.56 -4.02 0.65
C ILE A 137 -9.36 -3.79 -0.84
N GLU A 138 -8.14 -3.49 -1.25
CA GLU A 138 -7.74 -3.44 -2.66
C GLU A 138 -6.61 -4.42 -2.94
N ALA A 139 -6.59 -5.00 -4.14
CA ALA A 139 -5.58 -5.96 -4.56
C ALA A 139 -4.88 -5.54 -5.85
N TYR A 140 -3.57 -5.81 -5.89
CA TYR A 140 -2.69 -5.54 -7.01
C TYR A 140 -2.03 -6.83 -7.44
N GLY A 141 -2.00 -7.05 -8.76
CA GLY A 141 -1.27 -8.11 -9.41
C GLY A 141 -0.10 -7.56 -10.23
N PRO A 142 0.53 -8.40 -11.07
CA PRO A 142 1.71 -7.98 -11.84
C PRO A 142 1.48 -6.83 -12.83
N LYS A 143 0.21 -6.55 -13.17
CA LYS A 143 -0.17 -5.51 -14.14
C LYS A 143 -0.81 -4.28 -13.50
N GLY A 144 -0.76 -4.17 -12.16
CA GLY A 144 -1.41 -3.11 -11.40
C GLY A 144 -2.67 -3.59 -10.66
N ARG A 145 -3.57 -2.66 -10.33
CA ARG A 145 -4.76 -2.94 -9.54
C ARG A 145 -5.70 -3.91 -10.27
N VAL A 146 -6.08 -4.99 -9.59
CA VAL A 146 -7.00 -6.00 -10.11
C VAL A 146 -8.42 -5.68 -9.68
N TRP A 147 -8.62 -5.41 -8.40
CA TRP A 147 -9.93 -5.10 -7.83
C TRP A 147 -9.82 -4.27 -6.56
N MET A 148 -10.96 -3.74 -6.15
CA MET A 148 -11.20 -3.09 -4.87
C MET A 148 -12.59 -3.53 -4.41
N THR A 149 -12.72 -3.94 -3.15
CA THR A 149 -14.02 -4.35 -2.62
C THR A 149 -14.98 -3.17 -2.57
N GLU A 150 -16.29 -3.45 -2.49
CA GLU A 150 -17.21 -2.47 -1.91
C GLU A 150 -16.89 -2.29 -0.41
N GLN A 151 -17.57 -1.34 0.24
CA GLN A 151 -17.38 -1.06 1.66
C GLN A 151 -17.73 -2.29 2.52
N LEU A 152 -16.72 -2.81 3.22
CA LEU A 152 -16.81 -3.97 4.12
C LEU A 152 -17.15 -3.56 5.55
N SER A 153 -16.75 -2.38 6.00
CA SER A 153 -16.85 -1.93 7.39
C SER A 153 -17.22 -0.46 7.52
N TRP A 154 -17.78 -0.08 8.67
CA TRP A 154 -17.97 1.33 9.03
C TRP A 154 -16.69 1.97 9.53
N ASP A 155 -15.93 1.27 10.36
CA ASP A 155 -14.73 1.82 11.02
C ASP A 155 -13.86 0.70 11.61
N GLY A 156 -13.12 0.00 10.74
CA GLY A 156 -12.12 -0.99 11.13
C GLY A 156 -12.34 -2.36 10.51
N LEU A 157 -11.24 -2.95 10.04
CA LEU A 157 -11.18 -4.31 9.56
C LEU A 157 -10.21 -5.13 10.42
N GLU A 158 -10.48 -6.42 10.53
CA GLU A 158 -9.52 -7.39 11.06
C GLU A 158 -9.36 -8.50 10.02
N ILE A 159 -8.15 -8.67 9.49
CA ILE A 159 -7.84 -9.75 8.56
C ILE A 159 -7.40 -10.98 9.37
N ILE A 160 -8.13 -12.09 9.23
CA ILE A 160 -7.87 -13.34 9.96
C ILE A 160 -7.03 -14.29 9.11
N GLU A 161 -7.38 -14.43 7.83
CA GLU A 161 -6.76 -15.38 6.91
C GLU A 161 -6.89 -14.87 5.47
N ALA A 162 -5.87 -15.10 4.64
CA ALA A 162 -5.90 -14.83 3.22
C ALA A 162 -5.28 -16.01 2.45
N THR A 163 -6.06 -16.63 1.58
CA THR A 163 -5.66 -17.77 0.74
C THR A 163 -6.31 -17.64 -0.64
N GLU A 164 -5.96 -18.52 -1.58
CA GLU A 164 -6.62 -18.58 -2.90
C GLU A 164 -8.12 -18.88 -2.84
N ILE A 165 -8.61 -19.44 -1.72
CA ILE A 165 -10.03 -19.79 -1.53
C ILE A 165 -10.83 -18.58 -1.01
N GLY A 166 -10.17 -17.64 -0.34
CA GLY A 166 -10.85 -16.51 0.29
C GLY A 166 -9.99 -15.69 1.21
N ILE A 167 -10.34 -14.40 1.33
CA ILE A 167 -9.85 -13.50 2.37
C ILE A 167 -10.94 -13.38 3.43
N ARG A 168 -10.64 -13.80 4.65
CA ARG A 168 -11.59 -13.88 5.76
C ARG A 168 -11.21 -12.90 6.84
N GLY A 169 -12.22 -12.25 7.40
CA GLY A 169 -12.01 -11.26 8.44
C GLY A 169 -13.28 -10.86 9.18
N ASN A 170 -13.10 -9.89 10.07
CA ASN A 170 -14.19 -9.22 10.78
C ASN A 170 -14.26 -7.74 10.37
N ALA A 171 -15.47 -7.22 10.27
CA ALA A 171 -15.76 -5.82 10.00
C ALA A 171 -16.60 -5.24 11.13
N TRP A 172 -16.36 -3.98 11.50
CA TRP A 172 -17.15 -3.27 12.50
C TRP A 172 -18.48 -2.79 11.91
N ASP A 173 -19.58 -3.23 12.52
CA ASP A 173 -20.94 -2.78 12.24
C ASP A 173 -21.35 -1.77 13.32
N ALA A 174 -21.26 -0.47 12.99
CA ALA A 174 -21.60 0.58 13.93
C ALA A 174 -23.09 0.59 14.32
N PRO A 175 -24.07 0.47 13.39
CA PRO A 175 -25.48 0.31 13.74
C PRO A 175 -25.78 -0.87 14.67
N ALA A 176 -25.16 -2.03 14.43
CA ALA A 176 -25.37 -3.21 15.27
C ALA A 176 -24.43 -3.29 16.49
N ASN A 177 -23.48 -2.36 16.60
CA ASN A 177 -22.45 -2.27 17.64
C ASN A 177 -21.71 -3.60 17.89
N LYS A 178 -21.25 -4.25 16.82
CA LYS A 178 -20.55 -5.53 16.89
C LYS A 178 -19.65 -5.76 15.67
N TYR A 179 -18.72 -6.70 15.81
CA TYR A 179 -18.00 -7.25 14.66
C TYR A 179 -18.84 -8.30 13.94
N VAL A 180 -18.88 -8.21 12.61
CA VAL A 180 -19.52 -9.17 11.70
C VAL A 180 -18.48 -9.77 10.76
N LYS A 181 -18.66 -11.03 10.37
CA LYS A 181 -17.71 -11.73 9.49
C LYS A 181 -17.88 -11.29 8.04
N PHE A 182 -16.79 -11.27 7.30
CA PHE A 182 -16.79 -11.16 5.84
C PHE A 182 -15.90 -12.22 5.21
N ILE A 183 -16.20 -12.56 3.96
CA ILE A 183 -15.34 -13.36 3.08
C ILE A 183 -15.29 -12.66 1.73
N VAL A 184 -14.08 -12.35 1.24
CA VAL A 184 -13.83 -11.79 -0.09
C VAL A 184 -13.29 -12.88 -1.00
N ASP A 185 -13.80 -12.94 -2.24
CA ASP A 185 -13.26 -13.74 -3.32
C ASP A 185 -11.97 -13.08 -3.86
N PRO A 186 -10.80 -13.75 -3.80
CA PRO A 186 -9.54 -13.16 -4.23
C PRO A 186 -9.47 -12.90 -5.74
N SER A 187 -10.32 -13.52 -6.55
CA SER A 187 -10.26 -13.41 -8.01
C SER A 187 -10.84 -12.10 -8.54
N ASP A 188 -11.87 -11.56 -7.87
CA ASP A 188 -12.61 -10.39 -8.34
C ASP A 188 -12.95 -9.36 -7.25
N GLY A 189 -12.64 -9.64 -5.98
CA GLY A 189 -12.91 -8.74 -4.87
C GLY A 189 -14.38 -8.68 -4.45
N THR A 190 -15.25 -9.54 -5.00
CA THR A 190 -16.63 -9.67 -4.51
C THR A 190 -16.63 -10.28 -3.12
N HIS A 191 -17.63 -9.94 -2.30
CA HIS A 191 -17.66 -10.39 -0.92
C HIS A 191 -19.06 -10.75 -0.44
N VAL A 192 -19.09 -11.60 0.58
CA VAL A 192 -20.28 -11.91 1.37
C VAL A 192 -20.05 -11.51 2.83
N GLY A 193 -21.11 -11.02 3.49
CA GLY A 193 -20.99 -10.46 4.83
C GLY A 193 -20.32 -9.09 4.83
N GLY A 194 -19.75 -8.71 5.97
CA GLY A 194 -19.34 -7.35 6.26
C GLY A 194 -20.51 -6.47 6.73
N ALA A 195 -20.19 -5.27 7.16
CA ALA A 195 -21.12 -4.26 7.65
C ALA A 195 -21.43 -3.22 6.56
N ARG A 196 -21.76 -3.70 5.36
CA ARG A 196 -22.12 -2.83 4.24
C ARG A 196 -23.32 -1.95 4.64
N PRO A 197 -23.28 -0.63 4.45
CA PRO A 197 -24.49 0.19 4.58
C PRO A 197 -25.50 -0.26 3.53
N ASP A 198 -26.72 -0.60 3.94
CA ASP A 198 -27.85 -0.62 3.00
C ASP A 198 -27.90 0.77 2.34
N ARG A 199 -27.94 0.82 1.00
CA ARG A 199 -28.06 2.09 0.28
C ARG A 199 -29.30 2.82 0.80
N TYR A 200 -29.11 3.91 1.53
CA TYR A 200 -30.18 4.82 1.95
C TYR A 200 -30.76 5.57 0.75
#